data_AF-A0A7V9UPH0-F1
#
_entry.id   AF-A0A7V9UPH0-F1
#
_cell.length_a   1.000
_cell.length_b   1.000
_cell.length_c   1.000
_cell.angle_alpha   90.00
_cell.angle_beta   90.00
_cell.angle_gamma   90.00
#
_symmetry.space_group_name_H-M   'P 1'
#
loop_
_entity.id
_entity.type
_entity.pdbx_description
1 polymer ?
#
loop_
_entity_poly.entity_id
_entity_poly.type
_entity_poly.pdbx_seq_one_letter_code
_entity_poly.pdbx_strand_id
1 'polypeptide(L)'
;MTVCPCCGFKFEGDLQIDGCASCGARAVGPPLSRPARELPSYGRALFVGVMGGVMLVTFLVSTIVAIFERAPVSLRFWSIMGAAETAAWRLKWIAIPATIIALWVGSLICRSIRRNPKRFIWSRVAYSGLYSAITVAVLIATLIGITVPERLRQIELRQEAAIYAQGYTIQRAFLDYRARYGTLPSTLDELRRLPDSDNSIADALAGIEATAYSPGADLAALPKKKSRTPRGGIALRNASMRSTDDASEGGLSFTRYEMRLPGPDNKLGTEDDWTMRDGVIIKPVKVEEQVEASDATRRQP
;
A
#
# COMPACT_ATOMS: atom_id res chain seq x y z
N MET A 1 -23.31 -41.46 20.55
CA MET A 1 -23.93 -41.80 19.27
C MET A 1 -23.39 -43.11 18.76
N THR A 2 -24.27 -44.09 18.63
CA THR A 2 -24.04 -45.41 18.03
C THR A 2 -24.69 -45.41 16.65
N VAL A 3 -24.01 -45.99 15.67
CA VAL A 3 -24.53 -46.10 14.29
C VAL A 3 -24.98 -47.53 14.08
N CYS A 4 -26.21 -47.74 13.65
CA CYS A 4 -26.69 -49.09 13.34
C CYS A 4 -25.91 -49.66 12.13
N PRO A 5 -25.27 -50.83 12.25
CA PRO A 5 -24.51 -51.42 11.16
C PRO A 5 -25.38 -51.92 9.99
N CYS A 6 -26.68 -52.19 10.22
CA CYS A 6 -27.59 -52.64 9.17
C CYS A 6 -28.06 -51.50 8.26
N CYS A 7 -28.52 -50.38 8.85
CA CYS A 7 -29.19 -49.31 8.09
C CYS A 7 -28.49 -47.96 8.16
N GLY A 8 -27.39 -47.83 8.93
CA GLY A 8 -26.66 -46.57 9.09
C GLY A 8 -27.37 -45.51 9.95
N PHE A 9 -28.53 -45.83 10.54
CA PHE A 9 -29.27 -44.88 11.37
C PHE A 9 -28.49 -44.54 12.64
N LYS A 10 -28.35 -43.24 12.93
CA LYS A 10 -27.70 -42.73 14.15
C LYS A 10 -28.74 -42.67 15.26
N PHE A 11 -28.46 -43.29 16.40
CA PHE A 11 -29.34 -43.22 17.57
C PHE A 11 -28.52 -43.01 18.84
N GLU A 12 -29.20 -42.56 19.90
CA GLU A 12 -28.66 -42.45 21.25
C GLU A 12 -29.29 -43.53 22.12
N GLY A 13 -28.49 -44.51 22.50
CA GLY A 13 -28.93 -45.66 23.28
C GLY A 13 -27.99 -46.84 23.10
N ASP A 14 -28.23 -47.90 23.86
CA ASP A 14 -27.47 -49.14 23.76
C ASP A 14 -28.15 -50.09 22.76
N LEU A 15 -27.42 -50.50 21.72
CA LEU A 15 -27.91 -51.39 20.65
C LEU A 15 -28.33 -52.77 21.18
N GLN A 16 -27.88 -53.12 22.38
CA GLN A 16 -28.25 -54.36 23.08
C GLN A 16 -29.61 -54.28 23.75
N ILE A 17 -29.97 -53.14 24.33
CA ILE A 17 -31.18 -52.99 25.15
C ILE A 17 -32.36 -52.57 24.26
N ASP A 18 -32.17 -51.49 23.51
CA ASP A 18 -33.27 -50.85 22.79
C ASP A 18 -33.39 -51.33 21.35
N GLY A 19 -32.27 -51.83 20.78
CA GLY A 19 -32.18 -52.14 19.35
C GLY A 19 -32.28 -50.89 18.46
N CYS A 20 -32.12 -51.08 17.16
CA CYS A 20 -32.30 -49.99 16.21
C CYS A 20 -33.78 -49.73 15.97
N ALA A 21 -34.28 -48.53 16.32
CA ALA A 21 -35.67 -48.14 16.08
C ALA A 21 -36.08 -48.15 14.60
N SER A 22 -35.13 -48.02 13.66
CA SER A 22 -35.42 -47.95 12.22
C SER A 22 -35.53 -49.34 11.57
N CYS A 23 -34.65 -50.28 11.89
CA CYS A 23 -34.61 -51.59 11.21
C CYS A 23 -34.81 -52.79 12.14
N GLY A 24 -35.01 -52.56 13.44
CA GLY A 24 -35.18 -53.61 14.45
C GLY A 24 -33.90 -54.39 14.79
N ALA A 25 -32.76 -54.08 14.16
CA ALA A 25 -31.51 -54.79 14.42
C ALA A 25 -31.06 -54.63 15.88
N ARG A 26 -30.73 -55.73 16.54
CA ARG A 26 -30.19 -55.79 17.91
C ARG A 26 -28.78 -56.35 17.88
N ALA A 27 -27.92 -55.89 18.78
CA ALA A 27 -26.58 -56.45 18.91
C ALA A 27 -26.67 -57.89 19.48
N VAL A 28 -26.27 -58.87 18.68
CA VAL A 28 -26.22 -60.28 19.09
C VAL A 28 -24.85 -60.52 19.74
N GLY A 29 -24.80 -60.39 21.07
CA GLY A 29 -23.61 -60.66 21.89
C GLY A 29 -22.94 -59.40 22.48
N PRO A 30 -22.06 -59.58 23.47
CA PRO A 30 -21.26 -58.49 24.05
C PRO A 30 -20.45 -57.79 22.96
N PRO A 31 -20.21 -56.47 23.08
CA PRO A 31 -19.37 -55.76 22.12
C PRO A 31 -18.03 -56.49 22.00
N LEU A 32 -17.56 -56.66 20.75
CA LEU A 32 -16.25 -57.26 20.47
C LEU A 32 -15.21 -56.64 21.41
N SER A 33 -14.47 -57.49 22.12
CA SER A 33 -13.41 -57.01 23.00
C SER A 33 -12.47 -56.14 22.17
N ARG A 34 -12.10 -54.98 22.73
CA ARG A 34 -11.14 -54.10 22.04
C ARG A 34 -9.92 -54.94 21.69
N PRO A 35 -9.40 -54.85 20.45
CA PRO A 35 -8.27 -55.64 20.04
C PRO A 35 -7.12 -55.43 21.03
N ALA A 36 -6.49 -56.51 21.47
CA ALA A 36 -5.41 -56.47 22.47
C ALA A 36 -4.25 -55.54 22.03
N ARG A 37 -4.14 -55.25 20.73
CA ARG A 37 -3.27 -54.23 20.14
C ARG A 37 -4.04 -53.43 19.10
N GLU A 38 -4.37 -52.17 19.43
CA GLU A 38 -4.76 -51.19 18.41
C GLU A 38 -3.53 -50.88 17.54
N LEU A 39 -3.67 -50.94 16.22
CA LEU A 39 -2.60 -50.52 15.33
C LEU A 39 -2.32 -49.03 15.55
N PRO A 40 -1.05 -48.62 15.71
CA PRO A 40 -0.69 -47.23 15.91
C PRO A 40 -1.14 -46.39 14.72
N SER A 41 -1.74 -45.22 14.99
CA SER A 41 -2.29 -44.39 13.92
C SER A 41 -1.19 -43.53 13.28
N TYR A 42 -0.85 -43.81 12.02
CA TYR A 42 0.16 -43.06 11.25
C TYR A 42 -0.39 -41.80 10.59
N GLY A 43 -1.65 -41.84 10.15
CA GLY A 43 -2.22 -40.82 9.25
C GLY A 43 -2.19 -39.40 9.82
N ARG A 44 -2.44 -39.23 11.12
CA ARG A 44 -2.46 -37.89 11.75
C ARG A 44 -1.07 -37.26 11.83
N ALA A 45 -0.06 -38.04 12.20
CA ALA A 45 1.32 -37.55 12.32
C ALA A 45 1.90 -37.21 10.94
N LEU A 46 1.65 -38.07 9.96
CA LEU A 46 2.08 -37.87 8.58
C LEU A 46 1.40 -36.65 7.95
N PHE A 47 0.10 -36.45 8.17
CA PHE A 47 -0.64 -35.29 7.67
C PHE A 47 -0.02 -33.97 8.14
N VAL A 48 0.27 -33.82 9.43
CA VAL A 48 0.91 -32.60 9.97
C VAL A 48 2.31 -32.41 9.39
N GLY A 49 3.09 -33.49 9.29
CA GLY A 49 4.42 -33.47 8.68
C GLY A 49 4.40 -32.97 7.23
N VAL A 50 3.54 -33.57 6.40
CA VAL A 50 3.40 -33.22 4.98
C VAL A 50 2.89 -31.79 4.82
N MET A 51 1.86 -31.39 5.57
CA MET A 51 1.29 -30.05 5.46
C MET A 51 2.33 -28.97 5.84
N GLY A 52 3.08 -29.15 6.93
CA GLY A 52 4.16 -28.25 7.31
C GLY A 52 5.33 -28.25 6.30
N GLY A 53 5.65 -29.39 5.69
CA GLY A 53 6.66 -29.51 4.65
C GLY A 53 6.28 -28.79 3.36
N VAL A 54 5.03 -28.98 2.90
CA VAL A 54 4.49 -28.32 1.70
C VAL A 54 4.53 -26.80 1.86
N MET A 55 4.14 -26.27 3.03
CA MET A 55 4.24 -24.82 3.29
C MET A 55 5.66 -24.27 3.19
N LEU A 56 6.65 -25.01 3.70
CA LEU A 56 8.04 -24.61 3.61
C LEU A 56 8.53 -24.63 2.16
N VAL A 57 8.21 -25.69 1.41
CA VAL A 57 8.61 -25.83 0.01
C VAL A 57 7.97 -24.75 -0.86
N THR A 58 6.67 -24.45 -0.70
CA THR A 58 6.00 -23.40 -1.48
C THR A 58 6.60 -22.02 -1.20
N PHE A 59 6.93 -21.72 0.06
CA PHE A 59 7.62 -20.48 0.41
C PHE A 59 9.02 -20.38 -0.22
N LEU A 60 9.80 -21.46 -0.19
CA LEU A 60 11.14 -21.50 -0.81
C LEU A 60 11.06 -21.35 -2.34
N VAL A 61 10.16 -22.09 -2.99
CA VAL A 61 9.98 -22.02 -4.46
C VAL A 61 9.55 -20.61 -4.88
N SER A 62 8.59 -20.00 -4.19
CA SER A 62 8.16 -18.62 -4.50
C SER A 62 9.27 -17.59 -4.29
N THR A 63 10.12 -17.79 -3.27
CA THR A 63 11.32 -16.96 -3.06
C THR A 63 12.31 -17.11 -4.21
N ILE A 64 12.57 -18.34 -4.66
CA ILE A 64 13.47 -18.62 -5.79
C ILE A 64 12.96 -17.95 -7.07
N VAL A 65 11.66 -18.07 -7.37
CA VAL A 65 11.05 -17.41 -8.54
C VAL A 65 11.23 -15.89 -8.46
N ALA A 66 11.01 -15.29 -7.28
CA ALA A 66 11.21 -13.86 -7.08
C ALA A 66 12.68 -13.41 -7.24
N ILE A 67 13.66 -14.28 -6.96
CA ILE A 67 15.08 -14.00 -7.22
C ILE A 67 15.34 -13.94 -8.74
N PHE A 68 14.78 -14.88 -9.51
CA PHE A 68 14.97 -14.91 -10.98
C PHE A 68 14.30 -13.75 -11.70
N GLU A 69 13.18 -13.23 -11.20
CA GLU A 69 12.50 -12.06 -11.76
C GLU A 69 13.30 -10.75 -11.56
N ARG A 70 14.20 -10.69 -10.57
CA ARG A 70 15.03 -9.51 -10.28
C ARG A 70 16.34 -9.59 -11.06
N ALA A 71 16.36 -9.04 -12.28
CA ALA A 71 17.59 -8.89 -13.05
C ALA A 71 18.39 -7.64 -12.61
N PRO A 72 19.73 -7.71 -12.46
CA PRO A 72 20.57 -8.90 -12.54
C PRO A 72 20.50 -9.79 -11.28
N VAL A 73 20.58 -11.11 -11.48
CA VAL A 73 20.60 -12.11 -10.40
C VAL A 73 21.86 -11.88 -9.56
N SER A 74 21.69 -11.27 -8.39
CA SER A 74 22.73 -11.17 -7.38
C SER A 74 22.36 -12.08 -6.22
N LEU A 75 23.32 -12.85 -5.71
CA LEU A 75 23.16 -13.66 -4.49
C LEU A 75 23.55 -12.88 -3.23
N ARG A 76 23.50 -11.54 -3.28
CA ARG A 76 23.77 -10.70 -2.12
C ARG A 76 22.63 -10.88 -1.11
N PHE A 77 22.94 -10.79 0.18
CA PHE A 77 21.93 -10.94 1.23
C PHE A 77 20.70 -10.03 0.99
N TRP A 78 20.93 -8.78 0.59
CA TRP A 78 19.86 -7.80 0.33
C TRP A 78 18.97 -8.14 -0.86
N SER A 79 19.50 -8.77 -1.92
CA SER A 79 18.68 -9.19 -3.06
C SER A 79 17.82 -10.41 -2.70
N ILE A 80 18.36 -11.35 -1.92
CA ILE A 80 17.61 -12.49 -1.39
C ILE A 80 16.50 -11.99 -0.45
N MET A 81 16.83 -11.09 0.49
CA MET A 81 15.85 -10.51 1.41
C MET A 81 14.74 -9.78 0.68
N GLY A 82 15.09 -8.97 -0.32
CA GLY A 82 14.10 -8.29 -1.14
C GLY A 82 13.23 -9.28 -1.95
N ALA A 83 13.83 -10.34 -2.51
CA ALA A 83 13.07 -11.37 -3.23
C ALA A 83 12.09 -12.10 -2.31
N ALA A 84 12.54 -12.47 -1.10
CA ALA A 84 11.71 -13.08 -0.07
C ALA A 84 10.56 -12.15 0.37
N GLU A 85 10.82 -10.85 0.49
CA GLU A 85 9.78 -9.85 0.73
C GLU A 85 8.73 -9.85 -0.41
N THR A 86 9.15 -9.80 -1.68
CA THR A 86 8.20 -9.83 -2.81
C THR A 86 7.39 -11.10 -2.85
N ALA A 87 8.00 -12.26 -2.54
CA ALA A 87 7.30 -13.52 -2.43
C ALA A 87 6.26 -13.50 -1.29
N ALA A 88 6.65 -13.01 -0.10
CA ALA A 88 5.76 -12.88 1.05
C ALA A 88 4.56 -11.97 0.74
N TRP A 89 4.77 -10.84 0.05
CA TRP A 89 3.70 -9.92 -0.34
C TRP A 89 2.73 -10.52 -1.37
N ARG A 90 3.22 -11.28 -2.35
CA ARG A 90 2.37 -11.99 -3.31
C ARG A 90 1.54 -13.07 -2.62
N LEU A 91 2.15 -13.78 -1.68
CA LEU A 91 1.52 -14.93 -1.05
C LEU A 91 0.63 -14.57 0.15
N LYS A 92 0.73 -13.36 0.72
CA LYS A 92 0.06 -12.99 1.99
C LYS A 92 -1.42 -13.36 2.06
N TRP A 93 -2.18 -13.16 0.97
CA TRP A 93 -3.62 -13.40 0.94
C TRP A 93 -3.97 -14.89 1.08
N ILE A 94 -3.08 -15.78 0.65
CA ILE A 94 -3.25 -17.24 0.76
C ILE A 94 -2.48 -17.79 1.95
N ALA A 95 -1.24 -17.32 2.17
CA ALA A 95 -0.35 -17.81 3.22
C ALA A 95 -0.86 -17.47 4.62
N ILE A 96 -1.39 -16.27 4.88
CA ILE A 96 -1.87 -15.92 6.22
C ILE A 96 -3.00 -16.87 6.67
N PRO A 97 -4.11 -17.04 5.93
CA PRO A 97 -5.15 -17.98 6.36
C PRO A 97 -4.64 -19.42 6.39
N ALA A 98 -3.82 -19.84 5.42
CA ALA A 98 -3.24 -21.18 5.41
C ALA A 98 -2.36 -21.45 6.64
N THR A 99 -1.51 -20.50 7.05
CA THR A 99 -0.66 -20.62 8.25
C THR A 99 -1.48 -20.70 9.53
N ILE A 100 -2.55 -19.92 9.66
CA ILE A 100 -3.44 -19.98 10.82
C ILE A 100 -4.10 -21.35 10.94
N ILE A 101 -4.67 -21.86 9.84
CA ILE A 101 -5.30 -23.18 9.80
C ILE A 101 -4.26 -24.27 10.11
N ALA A 102 -3.09 -24.17 9.48
CA ALA A 102 -1.99 -25.11 9.68
C ALA A 102 -1.53 -25.20 11.14
N LEU A 103 -1.30 -24.05 11.78
CA LEU A 103 -0.88 -23.97 13.17
C LEU A 103 -1.98 -24.46 14.11
N TRP A 104 -3.24 -24.10 13.83
CA TRP A 104 -4.37 -24.55 14.65
C TRP A 104 -4.54 -26.07 14.58
N VAL A 105 -4.69 -26.65 13.39
CA VAL A 105 -4.83 -28.10 13.19
C VAL A 105 -3.60 -28.86 13.71
N GLY A 106 -2.40 -28.38 13.37
CA GLY A 106 -1.14 -28.97 13.83
C GLY A 106 -1.02 -28.97 15.36
N SER A 107 -1.44 -27.88 16.02
CA SER A 107 -1.43 -27.79 17.49
C SER A 107 -2.44 -28.74 18.14
N LEU A 108 -3.64 -28.91 17.56
CA LEU A 108 -4.65 -29.84 18.05
C LEU A 108 -4.17 -31.29 17.96
N ILE A 109 -3.57 -31.67 16.82
CA ILE A 109 -3.02 -33.02 16.61
C ILE A 109 -1.82 -33.25 17.54
N CYS A 110 -0.89 -32.30 17.66
CA CYS A 110 0.25 -32.44 18.57
C CYS A 110 -0.19 -32.53 20.04
N ARG A 111 -1.20 -31.77 20.46
CA ARG A 111 -1.83 -31.92 21.79
C ARG A 111 -2.44 -33.31 21.98
N SER A 112 -3.09 -33.85 20.95
CA SER A 112 -3.63 -35.22 20.97
C SER A 112 -2.53 -36.28 21.12
N ILE A 113 -1.42 -36.14 20.39
CA ILE A 113 -0.25 -37.03 20.47
C ILE A 113 0.39 -36.97 21.86
N ARG A 114 0.54 -35.77 22.45
CA ARG A 114 1.08 -35.60 23.81
C ARG A 114 0.25 -36.30 24.87
N ARG A 115 -1.08 -36.30 24.73
CA ARG A 115 -1.98 -36.97 25.69
C ARG A 115 -1.89 -38.50 25.63
N ASN A 116 -1.55 -39.09 24.47
CA ASN A 116 -1.53 -40.54 24.27
C ASN A 116 -0.31 -41.01 23.46
N PRO A 117 0.92 -40.89 23.96
CA PRO A 117 2.13 -41.15 23.18
C PRO A 117 2.23 -42.60 22.68
N LYS A 118 1.67 -43.57 23.43
CA LYS A 118 1.69 -45.00 23.08
C LYS A 118 0.89 -45.34 21.81
N ARG A 119 -0.05 -44.49 21.39
CA ARG A 119 -0.89 -44.70 20.20
C ARG A 119 -0.25 -44.22 18.90
N PHE A 120 0.84 -43.45 18.97
CA PHE A 120 1.47 -42.82 17.81
C PHE A 120 2.93 -43.22 17.70
N ILE A 121 3.24 -43.99 16.66
CA ILE A 121 4.60 -44.11 16.13
C ILE A 121 4.73 -42.91 15.18
N TRP A 122 5.86 -42.18 15.14
CA TRP A 122 6.11 -40.96 14.31
C TRP A 122 5.80 -39.59 14.95
N SER A 123 5.82 -39.48 16.28
CA SER A 123 5.68 -38.19 16.97
C SER A 123 6.71 -37.14 16.49
N ARG A 124 7.95 -37.55 16.18
CA ARG A 124 9.02 -36.66 15.68
C ARG A 124 8.64 -35.94 14.38
N VAL A 125 7.99 -36.64 13.45
CA VAL A 125 7.58 -36.07 12.14
C VAL A 125 6.44 -35.07 12.30
N ALA A 126 5.51 -35.33 13.23
CA ALA A 126 4.46 -34.37 13.55
C ALA A 126 5.05 -33.08 14.14
N TYR A 127 6.03 -33.19 15.04
CA TYR A 127 6.70 -32.03 15.61
C TYR A 127 7.54 -31.27 14.58
N SER A 128 8.27 -31.95 13.69
CA SER A 128 9.02 -31.27 12.63
C SER A 128 8.12 -30.48 11.69
N GLY A 129 6.95 -31.04 11.32
CA GLY A 129 5.95 -30.32 10.51
C GLY A 129 5.35 -29.11 11.22
N LEU A 130 5.10 -29.21 12.52
CA LEU A 130 4.64 -28.06 13.31
C LEU A 130 5.73 -26.98 13.41
N TYR A 131 6.98 -27.37 13.66
CA TYR A 131 8.10 -26.43 13.70
C TYR A 131 8.32 -25.74 12.35
N SER A 132 8.24 -26.46 11.22
CA SER A 132 8.37 -25.84 9.90
C SER A 132 7.25 -24.84 9.64
N ALA A 133 5.99 -25.15 10.01
CA ALA A 133 4.88 -24.21 9.89
C ALA A 133 5.08 -22.96 10.77
N ILE A 134 5.56 -23.11 12.01
CA ILE A 134 5.89 -21.99 12.90
C ILE A 134 7.00 -21.13 12.29
N THR A 135 8.08 -21.74 11.80
CA THR A 135 9.20 -21.03 11.18
C THR A 135 8.73 -20.22 9.97
N VAL A 136 7.92 -20.80 9.08
CA VAL A 136 7.36 -20.08 7.92
C VAL A 136 6.47 -18.93 8.38
N ALA A 137 5.61 -19.12 9.39
CA ALA A 137 4.76 -18.06 9.92
C ALA A 137 5.58 -16.90 10.51
N VAL A 138 6.63 -17.20 11.28
CA VAL A 138 7.54 -16.18 11.85
C VAL A 138 8.31 -15.45 10.74
N LEU A 139 8.80 -16.17 9.73
CA LEU A 139 9.48 -15.55 8.58
C LEU A 139 8.56 -14.60 7.82
N ILE A 140 7.32 -15.01 7.54
CA ILE A 140 6.33 -14.16 6.87
C ILE A 140 6.00 -12.94 7.73
N ALA A 141 5.73 -13.13 9.02
CA ALA A 141 5.39 -12.04 9.93
C ALA A 141 6.54 -11.02 10.08
N THR A 142 7.78 -11.49 10.19
CA THR A 142 8.96 -10.61 10.31
C THR A 142 9.24 -9.84 9.02
N LEU A 143 9.15 -10.51 7.85
CA LEU A 143 9.31 -9.86 6.54
C LEU A 143 8.24 -8.80 6.29
N ILE A 144 6.97 -9.10 6.62
CA ILE A 144 5.88 -8.13 6.49
C ILE A 144 6.08 -6.98 7.48
N GLY A 145 6.34 -7.27 8.76
CA GLY A 145 6.48 -6.26 9.80
C GLY A 145 7.58 -5.22 9.53
N ILE A 146 8.72 -5.65 8.99
CA ILE A 146 9.85 -4.75 8.66
C ILE A 146 9.55 -3.90 7.41
N THR A 147 8.75 -4.39 6.47
CA THR A 147 8.60 -3.78 5.13
C THR A 147 7.37 -2.88 4.99
N VAL A 148 6.39 -3.03 5.89
CA VAL A 148 5.21 -2.16 5.95
C VAL A 148 5.54 -0.66 6.04
N PRO A 149 6.44 -0.16 6.89
CA PRO A 149 6.69 1.29 6.99
C PRO A 149 7.25 1.88 5.69
N GLU A 150 8.20 1.21 5.05
CA GLU A 150 8.76 1.71 3.79
C GLU A 150 7.74 1.65 2.65
N ARG A 151 6.86 0.64 2.65
CA ARG A 151 5.74 0.57 1.70
C ARG A 151 4.76 1.72 1.85
N LEU A 152 4.42 2.08 3.08
CA LEU A 152 3.55 3.23 3.34
C LEU A 152 4.21 4.52 2.83
N ARG A 153 5.52 4.69 3.08
CA ARG A 153 6.30 5.81 2.55
C ARG A 153 6.34 5.83 1.01
N GLN A 154 6.49 4.67 0.37
CA GLN A 154 6.46 4.55 -1.09
C GLN A 154 5.09 4.89 -1.68
N ILE A 155 4.00 4.55 -0.99
CA ILE A 155 2.64 4.90 -1.41
C ILE A 155 2.47 6.42 -1.37
N GLU A 156 2.91 7.06 -0.29
CA GLU A 156 2.88 8.52 -0.16
C GLU A 156 3.72 9.18 -1.28
N LEU A 157 4.97 8.75 -1.47
CA LEU A 157 5.82 9.25 -2.57
C LEU A 157 5.20 9.04 -3.95
N ARG A 158 4.50 7.93 -4.17
CA ARG A 158 3.81 7.66 -5.45
C ARG A 158 2.64 8.64 -5.66
N GLN A 159 1.88 8.93 -4.61
CA GLN A 159 0.79 9.91 -4.67
C GLN A 159 1.34 11.31 -4.92
N GLU A 160 2.40 11.71 -4.21
CA GLU A 160 3.06 12.99 -4.44
C GLU A 160 3.58 13.11 -5.88
N ALA A 161 4.30 12.09 -6.37
CA ALA A 161 4.82 12.07 -7.73
C ALA A 161 3.70 12.17 -8.79
N ALA A 162 2.53 11.57 -8.54
CA ALA A 162 1.37 11.68 -9.42
C ALA A 162 0.83 13.12 -9.46
N ILE A 163 0.71 13.79 -8.30
CA ILE A 163 0.29 15.19 -8.21
C ILE A 163 1.30 16.11 -8.92
N TYR A 164 2.61 15.89 -8.70
CA TYR A 164 3.65 16.64 -9.39
C TYR A 164 3.56 16.45 -10.92
N ALA A 165 3.39 15.22 -11.39
CA ALA A 165 3.26 14.93 -12.81
C ALA A 165 2.07 15.67 -13.43
N GLN A 166 0.91 15.66 -12.77
CA GLN A 166 -0.29 16.40 -13.19
C GLN A 166 -0.06 17.92 -13.18
N GLY A 167 0.57 18.46 -12.14
CA GLY A 167 0.90 19.88 -12.08
C GLY A 167 1.84 20.30 -13.22
N TYR A 168 2.84 19.49 -13.56
CA TYR A 168 3.76 19.77 -14.65
C TYR A 168 3.11 19.67 -16.05
N THR A 169 2.17 18.75 -16.27
CA THR A 169 1.43 18.70 -17.54
C THR A 169 0.57 19.96 -17.72
N ILE A 170 -0.08 20.43 -16.65
CA ILE A 170 -0.85 21.68 -16.66
C ILE A 170 0.07 22.89 -16.86
N GLN A 171 1.21 22.95 -16.17
CA GLN A 171 2.19 24.03 -16.34
C GLN A 171 2.69 24.09 -17.78
N ARG A 172 2.98 22.94 -18.40
CA ARG A 172 3.33 22.87 -19.82
C ARG A 172 2.22 23.45 -20.69
N ALA A 173 0.96 23.11 -20.44
CA ALA A 173 -0.18 23.66 -21.17
C ALA A 173 -0.27 25.19 -21.03
N PHE A 174 -0.03 25.75 -19.84
CA PHE A 174 0.04 27.20 -19.64
C PHE A 174 1.16 27.86 -20.45
N LEU A 175 2.34 27.26 -20.48
CA LEU A 175 3.47 27.76 -21.27
C LEU A 175 3.17 27.72 -22.77
N ASP A 176 2.59 26.62 -23.26
CA ASP A 176 2.19 26.45 -24.65
C ASP A 176 1.09 27.45 -25.05
N TYR A 177 0.13 27.70 -24.15
CA TYR A 177 -0.90 28.73 -24.34
C TYR A 177 -0.28 30.12 -24.44
N ARG A 178 0.61 30.47 -23.50
CA ARG A 178 1.29 31.77 -23.47
C ARG A 178 2.17 31.98 -24.70
N ALA A 179 2.85 30.95 -25.17
CA ALA A 179 3.66 31.02 -26.38
C ALA A 179 2.81 31.31 -27.63
N ARG A 180 1.58 30.80 -27.69
CA ARG A 180 0.66 30.98 -28.84
C ARG A 180 -0.11 32.30 -28.80
N TYR A 181 -0.59 32.71 -27.62
CA TYR A 181 -1.51 33.83 -27.47
C TYR A 181 -0.90 35.06 -26.78
N GLY A 182 0.36 34.98 -26.33
CA GLY A 182 1.07 36.07 -25.65
C GLY A 182 0.56 36.39 -24.24
N THR A 183 -0.49 35.73 -23.78
CA THR A 183 -1.18 35.99 -22.50
C THR A 183 -1.45 34.68 -21.77
N LEU A 184 -1.70 34.73 -20.45
CA LEU A 184 -2.21 33.58 -19.69
C LEU A 184 -3.72 33.43 -19.95
N PRO A 185 -4.27 32.22 -19.90
CA PRO A 185 -5.68 31.99 -20.15
C PRO A 185 -6.53 32.63 -19.05
N SER A 186 -7.70 33.16 -19.43
CA SER A 186 -8.62 33.77 -18.46
C SER A 186 -9.43 32.71 -17.70
N THR A 187 -9.67 31.57 -18.34
CA THR A 187 -10.42 30.43 -17.83
C THR A 187 -9.69 29.12 -18.15
N LEU A 188 -9.83 28.10 -17.30
CA LEU A 188 -9.20 26.78 -17.53
C LEU A 188 -9.71 26.10 -18.82
N ASP A 189 -10.94 26.38 -19.24
CA ASP A 189 -11.52 25.83 -20.47
C ASP A 189 -10.77 26.27 -21.74
N GLU A 190 -10.05 27.40 -21.70
CA GLU A 190 -9.21 27.84 -22.82
C GLU A 190 -8.03 26.88 -23.07
N LEU A 191 -7.51 26.22 -22.03
CA LEU A 191 -6.44 25.23 -22.17
C LEU A 191 -6.90 24.00 -22.98
N ARG A 192 -8.20 23.68 -22.95
CA ARG A 192 -8.77 22.57 -23.75
C ARG A 192 -8.76 22.83 -25.25
N ARG A 193 -8.51 24.07 -25.67
CA ARG A 193 -8.39 24.45 -27.09
C ARG A 193 -7.00 24.16 -27.67
N LEU A 194 -6.03 23.84 -26.82
CA LEU A 194 -4.69 23.48 -27.27
C LEU A 194 -4.72 22.11 -27.98
N PRO A 195 -3.91 21.92 -29.03
CA PRO A 195 -3.77 20.61 -29.64
C PRO A 195 -3.07 19.67 -28.67
N ASP A 196 -3.74 18.58 -28.31
CA ASP A 196 -3.26 17.55 -27.39
C ASP A 196 -3.34 16.19 -28.08
N SER A 197 -2.23 15.71 -28.63
CA SER A 197 -2.20 14.44 -29.36
C SER A 197 -2.47 13.24 -28.47
N ASP A 198 -2.14 13.36 -27.17
CA ASP A 198 -2.07 12.25 -26.23
C ASP A 198 -3.20 12.33 -25.18
N ASN A 199 -4.10 13.32 -25.27
CA ASN A 199 -5.14 13.66 -24.28
C ASN A 199 -4.61 13.93 -22.86
N SER A 200 -3.30 14.18 -22.71
CA SER A 200 -2.63 14.40 -21.42
C SER A 200 -3.11 15.66 -20.69
N ILE A 201 -3.45 16.71 -21.42
CA ILE A 201 -3.98 17.98 -20.90
C ILE A 201 -5.45 17.79 -20.52
N ALA A 202 -6.22 17.10 -21.36
CA ALA A 202 -7.62 16.80 -21.07
C ALA A 202 -7.77 15.94 -19.80
N ASP A 203 -6.95 14.90 -19.65
CA ASP A 203 -6.92 14.03 -18.48
C ASP A 203 -6.47 14.78 -17.22
N ALA A 204 -5.43 15.61 -17.33
CA ALA A 204 -4.96 16.41 -16.20
C ALA A 204 -6.00 17.45 -15.73
N LEU A 205 -6.84 17.96 -16.63
CA LEU A 205 -7.91 18.91 -16.33
C LEU A 205 -9.23 18.23 -15.92
N ALA A 206 -9.39 16.92 -16.09
CA ALA A 206 -10.67 16.24 -15.86
C ALA A 206 -11.14 16.30 -14.40
N GLY A 207 -10.21 16.33 -13.44
CA GLY A 207 -10.50 16.41 -12.01
C GLY A 207 -10.47 17.83 -11.43
N ILE A 208 -10.34 18.87 -12.27
CA ILE A 208 -10.12 20.23 -11.80
C ILE A 208 -11.32 21.11 -12.13
N GLU A 209 -11.93 21.68 -11.08
CA GLU A 209 -13.01 22.65 -11.24
C GLU A 209 -12.50 23.99 -11.79
N ALA A 210 -13.31 24.66 -12.61
CA ALA A 210 -12.98 25.97 -13.16
C ALA A 210 -12.73 27.04 -12.07
N THR A 211 -13.35 26.87 -10.90
CA THR A 211 -13.21 27.73 -9.71
C THR A 211 -11.86 27.61 -9.02
N ALA A 212 -11.11 26.52 -9.28
CA ALA A 212 -9.81 26.28 -8.67
C ALA A 212 -8.69 27.15 -9.26
N TYR A 213 -8.94 27.88 -10.35
CA TYR A 213 -7.97 28.73 -11.02
C TYR A 213 -8.27 30.21 -10.79
N SER A 214 -7.23 30.95 -10.37
CA SER A 214 -7.28 32.39 -10.16
C SER A 214 -6.09 33.07 -10.85
N PRO A 215 -6.32 33.78 -11.97
CA PRO A 215 -5.29 34.62 -12.58
C PRO A 215 -5.13 35.90 -11.76
N GLY A 216 -3.89 36.23 -11.42
CA GLY A 216 -3.50 37.48 -10.77
C GLY A 216 -2.54 38.29 -11.64
N ALA A 217 -2.52 39.60 -11.47
CA ALA A 217 -1.51 40.46 -12.07
C ALA A 217 -0.92 41.31 -10.97
N ASP A 218 0.31 41.00 -10.57
CA ASP A 218 1.05 41.89 -9.69
C ASP A 218 1.65 42.98 -10.58
N LEU A 219 0.98 44.14 -10.57
CA LEU A 219 1.54 45.36 -11.13
C LEU A 219 2.78 45.68 -10.30
N ALA A 220 3.97 45.51 -10.87
CA ALA A 220 5.21 46.00 -10.28
C ALA A 220 5.12 47.54 -10.23
N ALA A 221 4.50 48.06 -9.18
CA ALA A 221 4.40 49.48 -8.96
C ALA A 221 5.82 50.01 -8.79
N LEU A 222 6.28 50.77 -9.78
CA LEU A 222 7.49 51.59 -9.65
C LEU A 222 7.40 52.34 -8.32
N PRO A 223 8.42 52.28 -7.44
CA PRO A 223 8.36 52.95 -6.16
C PRO A 223 8.11 54.44 -6.40
N LYS A 224 6.93 54.94 -6.02
CA LYS A 224 6.58 56.37 -6.13
C LYS A 224 7.45 57.28 -5.25
N LYS A 225 8.26 56.70 -4.37
CA LYS A 225 9.26 57.44 -3.58
C LYS A 225 10.53 57.63 -4.42
N LYS A 226 10.80 58.89 -4.76
CA LYS A 226 12.06 59.40 -5.30
C LYS A 226 13.23 58.67 -4.61
N SER A 227 14.01 57.88 -5.36
CA SER A 227 15.16 57.19 -4.80
C SER A 227 16.06 58.22 -4.13
N ARG A 228 16.27 58.03 -2.83
CA ARG A 228 17.16 58.90 -2.06
C ARG A 228 18.55 58.69 -2.64
N THR A 229 19.09 59.74 -3.26
CA THR A 229 20.41 59.68 -3.89
C THR A 229 21.42 59.13 -2.88
N PRO A 230 22.15 58.04 -3.20
CA PRO A 230 23.20 57.54 -2.34
C PRO A 230 24.24 58.66 -2.20
N ARG A 231 24.52 59.05 -0.96
CA ARG A 231 25.44 60.12 -0.61
C ARG A 231 26.86 59.60 -0.80
N GLY A 232 27.31 59.54 -2.05
CA GLY A 232 28.61 58.94 -2.40
C GLY A 232 28.71 58.53 -3.87
N GLY A 233 28.65 59.50 -4.77
CA GLY A 233 29.51 59.58 -5.97
C GLY A 233 29.60 58.43 -6.99
N ILE A 234 28.73 57.42 -6.99
CA ILE A 234 28.65 56.46 -8.10
C ILE A 234 27.27 56.60 -8.74
N ALA A 235 27.22 57.40 -9.80
CA ALA A 235 26.06 57.53 -10.66
C ALA A 235 25.82 56.19 -11.36
N LEU A 236 24.95 55.36 -10.79
CA LEU A 236 24.29 54.30 -11.54
C LEU A 236 23.57 54.99 -12.69
N ARG A 237 24.14 54.89 -13.90
CA ARG A 237 23.47 55.31 -15.13
C ARG A 237 22.14 54.57 -15.14
N ASN A 238 21.05 55.32 -15.02
CA ASN A 238 19.72 54.83 -15.31
C ASN A 238 19.78 54.20 -16.71
N ALA A 239 19.70 52.87 -16.77
CA ALA A 239 19.22 52.19 -17.96
C ALA A 239 17.72 52.52 -18.07
N SER A 240 17.41 53.78 -18.34
CA SER A 240 16.07 54.18 -18.74
C SER A 240 15.84 53.50 -20.07
N MET A 241 14.87 52.57 -20.08
CA MET A 241 14.27 52.04 -21.29
C MET A 241 14.08 53.19 -22.28
N ARG A 242 14.70 53.10 -23.47
CA ARG A 242 14.40 54.01 -24.56
C ARG A 242 12.94 53.78 -24.94
N SER A 243 12.11 54.83 -24.92
CA SER A 243 10.68 54.77 -25.27
C SER A 243 10.42 54.57 -26.78
N THR A 244 11.32 53.89 -27.46
CA THR A 244 11.21 53.52 -28.89
C THR A 244 11.21 52.01 -29.11
N ASP A 245 11.34 51.23 -28.04
CA ASP A 245 11.00 49.81 -28.08
C ASP A 245 9.51 49.69 -27.75
N ASP A 246 8.77 48.83 -28.47
CA ASP A 246 7.32 48.57 -28.38
C ASP A 246 6.84 48.01 -27.00
N ALA A 247 7.51 48.37 -25.91
CA ALA A 247 7.06 48.13 -24.56
C ALA A 247 5.97 49.16 -24.20
N SER A 248 4.75 48.68 -23.99
CA SER A 248 3.64 49.46 -23.48
C SER A 248 4.04 50.23 -22.21
N GLU A 249 3.57 51.48 -22.07
CA GLU A 249 3.87 52.38 -20.92
C GLU A 249 3.43 51.83 -19.54
N GLY A 250 2.84 50.63 -19.49
CA GLY A 250 2.55 49.89 -18.26
C GLY A 250 3.81 49.17 -17.78
N GLY A 251 4.29 49.51 -16.58
CA GLY A 251 5.43 48.84 -15.96
C GLY A 251 5.32 47.30 -16.01
N LEU A 252 6.46 46.61 -16.00
CA LEU A 252 6.59 45.15 -16.06
C LEU A 252 5.48 44.45 -15.23
N SER A 253 4.45 43.96 -15.90
CA SER A 253 3.36 43.22 -15.25
C SER A 253 3.78 41.75 -15.15
N PHE A 254 4.02 41.28 -13.93
CA PHE A 254 4.20 39.86 -13.70
C PHE A 254 2.81 39.25 -13.58
N THR A 255 2.37 38.54 -14.63
CA THR A 255 1.13 37.77 -14.56
C THR A 255 1.41 36.54 -13.70
N ARG A 256 0.75 36.50 -12.54
CA ARG A 256 0.82 35.42 -11.58
C ARG A 256 -0.42 34.56 -11.74
N TYR A 257 -0.32 33.25 -11.57
CA TYR A 257 -1.50 32.42 -11.44
C TYR A 257 -1.41 31.54 -10.22
N GLU A 258 -2.54 31.36 -9.57
CA GLU A 258 -2.70 30.42 -8.48
C GLU A 258 -3.81 29.43 -8.85
N MET A 259 -3.47 28.15 -8.70
CA MET A 259 -4.34 27.04 -9.04
C MET A 259 -4.33 26.03 -7.90
N ARG A 260 -5.51 25.57 -7.49
CA ARG A 260 -5.62 24.45 -6.54
C ARG A 260 -5.62 23.13 -7.30
N LEU A 261 -4.77 22.22 -6.84
CA LEU A 261 -4.69 20.84 -7.32
C LEU A 261 -5.31 19.94 -6.24
N PRO A 262 -6.08 18.91 -6.64
CA PRO A 262 -6.72 18.02 -5.69
C PRO A 262 -5.69 17.27 -4.84
N GLY A 263 -6.01 17.09 -3.56
CA GLY A 263 -5.21 16.31 -2.62
C GLY A 263 -5.28 14.79 -2.89
N PRO A 264 -4.66 13.98 -2.00
CA PRO A 264 -4.73 12.51 -2.07
C PRO A 264 -6.15 11.92 -2.05
N ASP A 265 -7.14 12.68 -1.58
CA ASP A 265 -8.54 12.29 -1.53
C ASP A 265 -9.31 12.54 -2.85
N ASN A 266 -8.66 13.17 -3.83
CA ASN A 266 -9.22 13.61 -5.11
C ASN A 266 -10.43 14.53 -4.98
N LYS A 267 -10.55 15.29 -3.89
CA LYS A 267 -11.56 16.32 -3.72
C LYS A 267 -10.88 17.67 -3.73
N LEU A 268 -11.62 18.67 -4.21
CA LEU A 268 -11.21 20.07 -4.17
C LEU A 268 -11.92 20.78 -3.03
N GLY A 269 -11.27 21.80 -2.48
CA GLY A 269 -11.78 22.63 -1.40
C GLY A 269 -11.45 22.09 0.00
N THR A 270 -10.61 21.06 0.10
CA THR A 270 -10.18 20.47 1.37
C THR A 270 -8.85 21.07 1.84
N GLU A 271 -8.50 20.85 3.11
CA GLU A 271 -7.27 21.39 3.72
C GLU A 271 -5.99 20.75 3.16
N ASP A 272 -6.11 19.60 2.51
CA ASP A 272 -5.04 18.85 1.86
C ASP A 272 -4.86 19.19 0.36
N ASP A 273 -5.59 20.19 -0.14
CA ASP A 273 -5.39 20.72 -1.50
C ASP A 273 -3.96 21.27 -1.67
N TRP A 274 -3.36 20.93 -2.79
CA TRP A 274 -2.06 21.47 -3.18
C TRP A 274 -2.26 22.79 -3.92
N THR A 275 -1.33 23.73 -3.76
CA THR A 275 -1.41 25.02 -4.47
C THR A 275 -0.27 25.13 -5.45
N MET A 276 -0.60 25.30 -6.73
CA MET A 276 0.35 25.60 -7.80
C MET A 276 0.36 27.09 -8.05
N ARG A 277 1.52 27.71 -7.83
CA ARG A 277 1.76 29.15 -8.05
C ARG A 277 2.87 29.33 -9.05
N ASP A 278 2.53 29.87 -10.22
CA ASP A 278 3.50 30.12 -11.30
C ASP A 278 4.34 28.89 -11.68
N GLY A 279 3.73 27.70 -11.60
CA GLY A 279 4.37 26.42 -11.87
C GLY A 279 5.19 25.85 -10.72
N VAL A 280 5.27 26.55 -9.59
CA VAL A 280 5.79 26.01 -8.34
C VAL A 280 4.66 25.35 -7.57
N ILE A 281 4.81 24.05 -7.32
CA ILE A 281 3.82 23.25 -6.61
C ILE A 281 4.16 23.24 -5.12
N ILE A 282 3.25 23.78 -4.30
CA ILE A 282 3.40 23.99 -2.86
C ILE A 282 2.48 23.01 -2.13
N LYS A 283 3.08 22.20 -1.26
CA LYS A 283 2.34 21.27 -0.39
C LYS A 283 1.55 22.06 0.67
N PRO A 284 0.33 21.62 1.01
CA PRO A 284 -0.39 22.19 2.15
C PRO A 284 0.44 21.96 3.41
N VAL A 285 0.56 23.01 4.23
CA VAL A 285 1.25 22.90 5.52
C VAL A 285 0.32 22.11 6.45
N LYS A 286 0.76 20.94 6.94
CA LYS A 286 0.02 20.21 7.97
C LYS A 286 -0.09 21.12 9.19
N VAL A 287 -1.31 21.48 9.57
CA VAL A 287 -1.60 22.42 10.67
C VAL A 287 -0.97 21.95 12.00
N GLU A 288 -0.81 20.63 12.21
CA GLU A 288 -0.11 20.08 13.39
C GLU A 288 1.34 20.57 13.53
N GLU A 289 2.08 20.75 12.43
CA GLU A 289 3.46 21.21 12.47
C GLU A 289 3.56 22.72 12.76
N GLN A 290 2.53 23.50 12.39
CA GLN A 290 2.44 24.92 12.75
C GLN A 290 2.08 25.14 14.22
N VAL A 291 1.28 24.26 14.81
CA VAL A 291 1.01 24.31 16.26
C VAL A 291 2.29 24.00 17.03
N GLU A 292 3.05 22.96 16.64
CA GLU A 292 4.34 22.66 17.28
C GLU A 292 5.41 23.74 17.05
N ALA A 293 5.52 24.30 15.83
CA ALA A 293 6.47 25.37 15.54
C ALA A 293 6.11 26.68 16.25
N SER A 294 4.83 27.02 16.35
CA SER A 294 4.37 28.21 17.08
C SER A 294 4.52 28.06 18.60
N ASP A 295 4.26 26.87 19.16
CA ASP A 295 4.52 26.57 20.58
C ASP A 295 6.01 26.50 20.90
N ALA A 296 6.85 25.97 20.00
CA ALA A 296 8.30 25.98 20.17
C ALA A 296 8.86 27.41 20.17
N THR A 297 8.33 28.29 19.32
CA THR A 297 8.70 29.71 19.28
C THR A 297 8.22 30.46 20.54
N ARG A 298 7.08 30.06 21.11
CA ARG A 298 6.53 30.68 22.34
C ARG A 298 7.25 30.26 23.63
N ARG A 299 8.06 29.19 23.59
CA ARG A 299 8.81 28.66 24.74
C ARG A 299 10.27 29.11 24.84
N GLN A 300 10.74 30.00 23.96
CA GLN A 300 12.05 30.63 24.11
C GLN A 300 11.91 31.91 24.96
N PRO A 301 12.50 31.95 26.18
CA PRO A 301 12.45 33.10 27.08
C PRO A 301 13.32 34.28 26.63
#